data_AF-A0A8S3IBP8-F1
#
_entry.id   AF-A0A8S3IBP8-F1
#
_cell.length_a   1.000
_cell.length_b   1.000
_cell.length_c   1.000
_cell.angle_alpha   90.00
_cell.angle_beta   90.00
_cell.angle_gamma   90.00
#
_symmetry.space_group_name_H-M   'P 1'
#
loop_
_entity.id
_entity.type
_entity.pdbx_description
1 polymer ?
#
loop_
_entity_poly.entity_id
_entity_poly.type
_entity_poly.pdbx_seq_one_letter_code
_entity_poly.pdbx_strand_id
1 'polypeptide(L)'
;RLLNKFTENDHEKVDRLMELHFQYFERVKAADNSIEQDQEEDEDEIYLRRLDAGLYTLQLIDYIIIEIASSTTSIPSIRQRVLQILNLRNTSIDTIKNIIREYANNLGMTKKTTSGDHSLTDATSNGNSDDPHKQHLLDLLEKF
;
A
#
# COMPACT_ATOMS: atom_id res chain seq x y z
N ARG A 1 -1.10 -4.84 -23.51
CA ARG A 1 -1.86 -3.61 -23.86
C ARG A 1 -1.85 -2.59 -22.72
N LEU A 2 -2.19 -2.95 -21.49
CA LEU A 2 -2.12 -2.03 -20.33
C LEU A 2 -0.69 -1.60 -19.99
N LEU A 3 0.23 -2.55 -19.80
CA LEU A 3 1.63 -2.23 -19.41
C LEU A 3 2.36 -1.32 -20.41
N ASN A 4 2.06 -1.44 -21.70
CA ASN A 4 2.63 -0.56 -22.73
C ASN A 4 2.24 0.91 -22.51
N LYS A 5 1.11 1.21 -21.86
CA LYS A 5 0.73 2.60 -21.53
C LYS A 5 1.72 3.24 -20.57
N PHE A 6 2.36 2.45 -19.71
CA PHE A 6 3.38 2.88 -18.76
C PHE A 6 4.79 2.99 -19.36
N THR A 7 4.96 2.63 -20.63
CA THR A 7 6.22 2.83 -21.39
C THR A 7 6.11 3.95 -22.43
N GLU A 8 4.91 4.48 -22.65
CA GLU A 8 4.69 5.62 -23.55
C GLU A 8 5.35 6.89 -23.00
N ASN A 9 5.77 7.78 -23.91
CA ASN A 9 6.31 9.11 -23.59
C ASN A 9 7.38 9.09 -22.49
N ASP A 10 8.38 8.21 -22.65
CA ASP A 10 9.49 8.04 -21.68
C ASP A 10 9.01 7.81 -20.24
N HIS A 11 8.02 6.93 -20.09
CA HIS A 11 7.47 6.53 -18.79
C HIS A 11 6.71 7.65 -18.05
N GLU A 12 6.12 8.63 -18.73
CA GLU A 12 5.38 9.76 -18.13
C GLU A 12 4.35 9.32 -17.05
N LYS A 13 3.72 8.15 -17.23
CA LYS A 13 2.69 7.65 -16.32
C LYS A 13 3.29 7.03 -15.07
N VAL A 14 4.49 6.45 -15.18
CA VAL A 14 5.28 6.01 -14.03
C VAL A 14 5.73 7.23 -13.24
N ASP A 15 6.20 8.28 -13.92
CA ASP A 15 6.58 9.54 -13.28
C ASP A 15 5.43 10.14 -12.51
N ARG A 16 4.25 10.23 -13.14
CA ARG A 16 3.04 10.73 -12.50
C ARG A 16 2.61 9.86 -11.32
N LEU A 17 2.73 8.54 -11.43
CA LEU A 17 2.38 7.62 -10.34
C LEU A 17 3.31 7.79 -9.13
N MET A 18 4.62 7.95 -9.38
CA MET A 18 5.59 8.23 -8.32
C MET A 18 5.40 9.61 -7.70
N GLU A 19 5.05 10.64 -8.48
CA GLU A 19 4.71 11.96 -7.97
C GLU A 19 3.52 11.88 -6.99
N LEU A 20 2.47 11.15 -7.39
CA LEU A 20 1.29 10.93 -6.54
C LEU A 20 1.65 10.13 -5.28
N HIS A 21 2.51 9.10 -5.39
CA HIS A 21 3.01 8.36 -4.22
C HIS A 21 3.62 9.33 -3.20
N PHE A 22 4.59 10.16 -3.60
CA PHE A 22 5.23 11.10 -2.68
C PHE A 22 4.26 12.14 -2.12
N GLN A 23 3.33 12.64 -2.95
CA GLN A 23 2.34 13.61 -2.51
C GLN A 23 1.46 13.04 -1.38
N TYR A 24 0.94 11.82 -1.55
CA TYR A 24 0.08 11.21 -0.54
C TYR A 24 0.87 10.65 0.64
N PHE A 25 2.09 10.15 0.41
CA PHE A 25 2.98 9.69 1.47
C PHE A 25 3.26 10.81 2.47
N GLU A 26 3.62 12.01 2.01
CA GLU A 26 3.88 13.14 2.91
C GLU A 26 2.61 13.61 3.64
N ARG A 27 1.43 13.53 3.01
CA ARG A 27 0.15 13.85 3.68
C ARG A 27 -0.17 12.87 4.80
N VAL A 28 -0.06 11.56 4.54
CA VAL A 28 -0.32 10.52 5.53
C VAL A 28 0.71 10.60 6.65
N LYS A 29 2.00 10.75 6.33
CA LYS A 29 3.06 10.92 7.32
C LYS A 29 2.86 12.15 8.21
N ALA A 30 2.38 13.27 7.65
CA ALA A 30 2.05 14.44 8.44
C ALA A 30 0.88 14.18 9.41
N ALA A 31 -0.12 13.39 8.99
CA ALA A 31 -1.19 12.94 9.87
C ALA A 31 -0.68 12.00 10.97
N ASP A 32 0.16 11.02 10.62
CA ASP A 32 0.79 10.11 11.59
C ASP A 32 1.57 10.89 12.66
N ASN A 33 2.36 11.89 12.26
CA ASN A 33 3.08 12.76 13.21
C ASN A 33 2.16 13.60 14.11
N SER A 34 0.98 13.99 13.63
CA SER A 34 0.00 14.72 14.45
C SER A 34 -0.68 13.79 15.45
N ILE A 35 -1.02 12.58 15.01
CA ILE A 35 -1.62 11.54 15.86
C ILE A 35 -0.67 11.17 17.00
N GLU A 36 0.63 11.02 16.72
CA GLU A 36 1.64 10.74 17.77
C GLU A 36 1.70 11.82 18.86
N GLN A 37 1.31 13.06 18.56
CA GLN A 37 1.23 14.15 19.53
C GLN A 37 -0.06 14.11 20.35
N ASP A 38 -1.13 13.56 19.77
CA ASP A 38 -2.46 13.45 20.36
C ASP A 38 -2.57 12.08 21.07
N GLN A 39 -2.08 11.98 22.31
CA GLN A 39 -1.90 10.72 23.05
C GLN A 39 -3.20 9.97 23.45
N GLU A 40 -4.38 10.46 23.07
CA GLU A 40 -5.68 9.99 23.58
C GLU A 40 -6.59 9.36 22.51
N GLU A 41 -6.14 9.21 21.25
CA GLU A 41 -6.95 8.61 20.18
C GLU A 41 -6.91 7.07 20.21
N ASP A 42 -8.07 6.45 20.00
CA ASP A 42 -8.15 4.99 19.82
C ASP A 42 -7.78 4.56 18.38
N GLU A 43 -7.59 3.25 18.17
CA GLU A 43 -7.11 2.72 16.88
C GLU A 43 -8.06 3.05 15.70
N ASP A 44 -9.36 3.17 15.94
CA ASP A 44 -10.35 3.48 14.92
C ASP A 44 -10.28 4.96 14.51
N GLU A 45 -10.15 5.87 15.49
CA GLU A 45 -9.94 7.30 15.25
C GLU A 45 -8.64 7.57 14.49
N ILE A 46 -7.55 6.91 14.90
CA ILE A 46 -6.25 6.96 14.21
C ILE A 46 -6.41 6.54 12.74
N TYR A 47 -7.11 5.43 12.49
CA TYR A 47 -7.32 4.94 11.12
C TYR A 47 -8.18 5.90 10.28
N LEU A 48 -9.24 6.47 10.85
CA LEU A 48 -10.07 7.47 10.17
C LEU A 48 -9.26 8.72 9.79
N ARG A 49 -8.42 9.24 10.69
CA ARG A 49 -7.54 10.38 10.39
C ARG A 49 -6.55 10.06 9.26
N ARG A 50 -5.98 8.85 9.24
CA ARG A 50 -5.11 8.41 8.14
C ARG A 50 -5.90 8.30 6.82
N LEU A 51 -7.15 7.85 6.85
CA LEU A 51 -8.03 7.84 5.67
C LEU A 51 -8.33 9.25 5.16
N ASP A 52 -8.62 10.21 6.05
CA ASP A 52 -8.82 11.62 5.69
C ASP A 52 -7.56 12.26 5.08
N ALA A 53 -6.39 11.82 5.53
CA ALA A 53 -5.11 12.21 4.95
C ALA A 53 -4.87 11.58 3.56
N GLY A 54 -5.64 10.57 3.17
CA GLY A 54 -5.60 9.93 1.86
C GLY A 54 -4.93 8.56 1.84
N LEU A 55 -4.86 7.84 2.98
CA LEU A 55 -4.23 6.52 3.09
C LEU A 55 -4.72 5.53 2.03
N TYR A 56 -6.04 5.44 1.79
CA TYR A 56 -6.56 4.51 0.79
C TYR A 56 -6.09 4.84 -0.64
N THR A 57 -5.95 6.13 -0.95
CA THR A 57 -5.42 6.55 -2.24
C THR A 57 -3.94 6.20 -2.37
N LEU A 58 -3.15 6.40 -1.31
CA LEU A 58 -1.75 5.98 -1.25
C LEU A 58 -1.60 4.47 -1.45
N GLN A 59 -2.38 3.67 -0.74
CA GLN A 59 -2.37 2.20 -0.87
C GLN A 59 -2.70 1.75 -2.29
N LEU A 60 -3.67 2.38 -2.96
CA LEU A 60 -4.01 2.06 -4.34
C LEU A 60 -2.90 2.44 -5.32
N ILE A 61 -2.29 3.62 -5.15
CA ILE A 61 -1.14 4.06 -5.96
C ILE A 61 0.00 3.06 -5.83
N ASP A 62 0.37 2.72 -4.60
CA ASP A 62 1.48 1.82 -4.29
C ASP A 62 1.21 0.40 -4.80
N TYR A 63 -0.05 -0.02 -4.78
CA TYR A 63 -0.47 -1.30 -5.33
C TYR A 63 -0.24 -1.32 -6.83
N ILE A 64 -0.64 -0.26 -7.54
CA ILE A 64 -0.39 -0.14 -8.98
C ILE A 64 1.12 -0.14 -9.25
N ILE A 65 1.94 0.58 -8.47
CA ILE A 65 3.40 0.61 -8.63
C ILE A 65 3.99 -0.80 -8.53
N ILE A 66 3.64 -1.55 -7.48
CA ILE A 66 4.13 -2.91 -7.27
C ILE A 66 3.64 -3.86 -8.38
N GLU A 67 2.36 -3.79 -8.76
CA GLU A 67 1.79 -4.64 -9.82
C GLU A 67 2.50 -4.43 -11.17
N ILE A 68 2.71 -3.18 -11.59
CA ILE A 68 3.34 -2.89 -12.89
C ILE A 68 4.85 -3.15 -12.91
N ALA A 69 5.51 -3.14 -11.74
CA ALA A 69 6.96 -3.30 -11.62
C ALA A 69 7.41 -4.73 -11.24
N SER A 70 6.52 -5.57 -10.71
CA SER A 70 6.84 -6.91 -10.21
C SER A 70 6.04 -8.05 -10.84
N SER A 71 4.96 -7.75 -11.55
CA SER A 71 4.21 -8.81 -12.23
C SER A 71 5.12 -9.58 -13.19
N THR A 72 4.83 -10.86 -13.40
CA THR A 72 5.60 -11.72 -14.32
C THR A 72 5.59 -11.23 -15.76
N THR A 73 4.63 -10.36 -16.10
CA THR A 73 4.48 -9.71 -17.41
C THR A 73 5.04 -8.28 -17.42
N SER A 74 5.61 -7.81 -16.30
CA SER A 74 6.16 -6.46 -16.18
C SER A 74 7.28 -6.23 -17.20
N ILE A 75 7.35 -4.99 -17.70
CA ILE A 75 8.38 -4.57 -18.64
C ILE A 75 9.56 -4.05 -17.80
N PRO A 76 10.78 -4.60 -17.94
CA PRO A 76 11.91 -4.27 -17.04
C PRO A 76 12.21 -2.78 -16.90
N SER A 77 11.97 -1.99 -17.95
CA SER A 77 12.21 -0.54 -17.92
C SER A 77 11.29 0.21 -16.96
N ILE A 78 10.07 -0.29 -16.70
CA ILE A 78 9.14 0.31 -15.71
C ILE A 78 9.74 0.22 -14.31
N ARG A 79 10.18 -0.98 -13.92
CA ARG A 79 10.83 -1.21 -12.64
C ARG A 79 12.10 -0.37 -12.49
N GLN A 80 12.92 -0.33 -13.55
CA GLN A 80 14.12 0.51 -13.57
C GLN A 80 13.77 1.99 -13.34
N ARG A 81 12.71 2.50 -13.97
CA ARG A 81 12.27 3.88 -13.78
C ARG A 81 11.80 4.16 -12.36
N VAL A 82 11.01 3.27 -11.76
CA VAL A 82 10.59 3.38 -10.34
C VAL A 82 11.81 3.49 -9.42
N LEU A 83 12.78 2.58 -9.57
CA LEU A 83 14.01 2.58 -8.78
C LEU A 83 14.85 3.85 -9.00
N GLN A 84 14.94 4.34 -10.23
CA GLN A 84 15.62 5.60 -10.53
C GLN A 84 14.98 6.78 -9.79
N ILE A 85 13.65 6.89 -9.80
CA ILE A 85 12.94 7.99 -9.14
C ILE A 85 13.11 7.92 -7.61
N LEU A 86 13.02 6.72 -7.03
CA LEU A 86 13.27 6.50 -5.60
C LEU A 86 14.69 6.94 -5.21
N ASN A 87 15.69 6.56 -5.99
CA ASN A 87 17.08 6.97 -5.76
C ASN A 87 17.27 8.48 -5.85
N LEU A 88 16.64 9.16 -6.82
CA LEU A 88 16.69 10.63 -6.95
C LEU A 88 16.08 11.36 -5.75
N ARG A 89 15.13 10.72 -5.05
CA ARG A 89 14.49 11.24 -3.84
C ARG A 89 15.12 10.73 -2.54
N ASN A 90 16.24 9.99 -2.61
CA ASN A 90 16.88 9.32 -1.47
C ASN A 90 15.89 8.46 -0.66
N THR A 91 14.95 7.80 -1.33
CA THR A 91 13.93 6.96 -0.72
C THR A 91 14.17 5.49 -1.09
N SER A 92 13.88 4.56 -0.17
CA SER A 92 13.92 3.12 -0.47
C SER A 92 12.56 2.63 -0.97
N ILE A 93 12.57 1.59 -1.80
CA ILE A 93 11.37 0.82 -2.16
C ILE A 93 10.66 0.25 -0.93
N ASP A 94 11.37 0.08 0.19
CA ASP A 94 10.78 -0.41 1.44
C ASP A 94 9.62 0.45 1.92
N THR A 95 9.60 1.75 1.61
CA THR A 95 8.48 2.65 1.90
C THR A 95 7.18 2.15 1.26
N ILE A 96 7.21 1.89 -0.05
CA ILE A 96 6.10 1.34 -0.83
C ILE A 96 5.76 -0.08 -0.35
N LYS A 97 6.78 -0.93 -0.13
CA LYS A 97 6.55 -2.32 0.34
C LYS A 97 5.86 -2.35 1.70
N ASN A 98 6.20 -1.43 2.61
CA ASN A 98 5.61 -1.37 3.94
C ASN A 98 4.13 -0.98 3.88
N ILE A 99 3.77 -0.01 3.04
CA ILE A 99 2.38 0.40 2.82
C ILE A 99 1.54 -0.77 2.28
N ILE A 100 2.06 -1.50 1.30
CA ILE A 100 1.35 -2.66 0.73
C ILE A 100 1.28 -3.84 1.68
N ARG A 101 2.31 -4.05 2.51
CA ARG A 101 2.27 -5.07 3.56
C ARG A 101 1.21 -4.75 4.61
N GLU A 102 1.12 -3.49 5.04
CA GLU A 102 0.06 -3.04 5.95
C GLU A 102 -1.33 -3.25 5.33
N TYR A 103 -1.50 -2.83 4.07
CA TYR A 103 -2.75 -3.04 3.33
C TYR A 103 -3.14 -4.52 3.25
N ALA A 104 -2.19 -5.40 2.89
CA ALA A 104 -2.41 -6.84 2.81
C ALA A 104 -2.76 -7.48 4.18
N ASN A 105 -2.19 -6.95 5.27
CA ASN A 105 -2.53 -7.39 6.63
C ASN A 105 -3.99 -7.04 6.98
N ASN A 106 -4.43 -5.84 6.60
CA ASN A 106 -5.78 -5.35 6.87
C ASN A 106 -6.86 -6.10 6.06
N LEU A 107 -6.56 -6.56 4.84
CA LEU A 107 -7.49 -7.38 4.04
C LEU A 107 -7.97 -8.63 4.81
N GLY A 108 -7.08 -9.27 5.56
CA GLY A 108 -7.40 -10.46 6.38
C GLY A 108 -8.27 -10.18 7.61
N MET A 109 -8.44 -8.92 8.01
CA MET A 109 -9.21 -8.52 9.19
C MET A 109 -10.69 -8.24 8.86
N THR A 110 -11.00 -7.86 7.61
CA THR A 110 -12.35 -7.43 7.18
C THR A 110 -13.43 -8.52 7.23
N LYS A 111 -13.06 -9.80 7.32
CA LYS A 111 -14.03 -10.91 7.41
C LYS A 111 -14.60 -11.17 8.81
N LYS A 112 -14.08 -10.54 9.87
CA LYS A 112 -14.56 -10.79 11.25
C LYS A 112 -15.75 -9.92 11.69
N THR A 113 -16.16 -8.90 10.93
CA THR A 113 -17.15 -7.92 11.41
C THR A 113 -18.58 -8.10 10.89
N THR A 114 -18.90 -9.18 10.19
CA THR A 114 -20.30 -9.52 9.86
C THR A 114 -20.78 -10.74 10.65
N SER A 115 -21.14 -10.52 11.91
CA SER A 115 -22.27 -11.16 12.60
C SER A 115 -22.31 -10.62 14.02
N GLY A 116 -23.34 -9.82 14.33
CA GLY A 116 -23.63 -9.48 15.71
C GLY A 116 -23.98 -10.74 16.48
N ASP A 117 -23.12 -11.14 17.40
CA ASP A 117 -23.54 -11.88 18.59
C ASP A 117 -22.54 -11.66 19.74
N HIS A 118 -23.08 -11.39 20.91
CA HIS A 118 -22.32 -11.29 22.16
C HIS A 118 -21.88 -12.69 22.57
N SER A 119 -20.59 -13.00 22.48
CA SER A 119 -19.96 -13.92 23.43
C SER A 119 -18.44 -13.74 23.49
N LEU A 120 -17.96 -13.55 24.73
CA LEU A 120 -16.57 -13.71 25.12
C LEU A 120 -16.15 -15.15 24.84
N THR A 121 -15.26 -15.35 23.86
CA THR A 121 -14.30 -16.46 23.91
C THR A 121 -12.96 -16.01 23.32
N ASP A 122 -11.92 -16.14 24.13
CA ASP A 122 -10.53 -16.21 23.70
C ASP A 122 -10.40 -17.17 22.53
N ALA A 123 -10.00 -16.65 21.37
CA ALA A 123 -9.44 -17.45 20.32
C ALA A 123 -8.49 -16.58 19.50
N THR A 124 -7.19 -16.79 19.74
CA THR A 124 -6.06 -16.48 18.85
C THR A 124 -6.31 -17.18 17.50
N SER A 125 -7.21 -16.64 16.70
CA SER A 125 -7.55 -17.12 15.37
C SER A 125 -6.68 -16.37 14.38
N ASN A 126 -5.58 -17.05 14.03
CA ASN A 126 -4.71 -16.79 12.88
C ASN A 126 -5.53 -16.24 11.72
N GLY A 127 -5.25 -14.99 11.32
CA GLY A 127 -5.88 -14.37 10.15
C GLY A 127 -5.69 -15.27 8.94
N ASN A 128 -6.80 -15.63 8.30
CA ASN A 128 -6.86 -16.64 7.25
C ASN A 128 -5.76 -16.38 6.19
N SER A 129 -4.81 -17.30 6.08
CA SER A 129 -3.73 -17.31 5.07
C SER A 129 -4.25 -17.45 3.63
N ASP A 130 -5.55 -17.73 3.48
CA ASP A 130 -6.13 -18.21 2.23
C ASP A 130 -6.90 -17.13 1.45
N ASP A 131 -6.74 -15.84 1.79
CA ASP A 131 -7.27 -14.78 0.93
C ASP A 131 -6.42 -14.67 -0.35
N PRO A 132 -6.98 -14.97 -1.54
CA PRO A 132 -6.22 -14.98 -2.78
C PRO A 132 -5.68 -13.59 -3.15
N HIS A 133 -6.37 -12.51 -2.76
CA HIS A 133 -5.89 -11.14 -2.98
C HIS A 133 -4.70 -10.83 -2.07
N LYS A 134 -4.76 -11.24 -0.80
CA LYS A 134 -3.62 -11.11 0.12
C LYS A 134 -2.41 -11.90 -0.40
N GLN A 135 -2.60 -13.14 -0.83
CA GLN A 135 -1.51 -13.98 -1.32
C GLN A 135 -0.87 -13.41 -2.60
N HIS A 136 -1.68 -12.86 -3.51
CA HIS A 136 -1.20 -12.17 -4.70
C HIS A 136 -0.34 -10.94 -4.35
N LEU A 137 -0.77 -10.12 -3.38
CA LEU A 137 0.02 -8.97 -2.91
C LEU A 137 1.36 -9.40 -2.32
N LEU A 138 1.37 -10.44 -1.48
CA LEU A 138 2.60 -10.96 -0.88
C LEU A 138 3.57 -11.50 -1.95
N ASP A 139 3.06 -12.24 -2.94
CA ASP A 139 3.85 -12.74 -4.07
C ASP A 139 4.44 -11.59 -4.91
N LEU A 140 3.70 -10.51 -5.15
CA LEU A 140 4.24 -9.32 -5.82
C LEU A 140 5.34 -8.63 -5.01
N LEU A 141 5.22 -8.59 -3.68
CA LEU A 141 6.23 -8.00 -2.79
C LEU A 141 7.53 -8.80 -2.77
N GLU A 142 7.44 -10.13 -2.91
CA GLU A 142 8.60 -11.03 -3.03
C GLU A 142 9.27 -10.93 -4.41
N LYS A 143 8.48 -10.73 -5.47
CA LYS A 143 8.98 -10.55 -6.84
C LYS A 143 9.55 -9.17 -7.10
N PHE A 144 9.20 -8.17 -6.27
CA PHE A 144 9.87 -6.89 -6.30
C PHE A 144 11.26 -7.01 -5.69
#